data_AF-A0A1H7INX1-F1
#
_entry.id   AF-A0A1H7INX1-F1
#
_cell.length_a   1.000
_cell.length_b   1.000
_cell.length_c   1.000
_cell.angle_alpha   90.00
_cell.angle_beta   90.00
_cell.angle_gamma   90.00
#
_symmetry.space_group_name_H-M   'P 1'
#
loop_
_entity.id
_entity.type
_entity.pdbx_description
1 polymer ?
#
loop_
_entity_poly.entity_id
_entity_poly.type
_entity_poly.pdbx_seq_one_letter_code
_entity_poly.pdbx_strand_id
1 'polypeptide(L)'
;MIVAARQMHGEGDDRCWHLGAAAPEACDCGLASGILNVRRGTDPAGWVGYVDETIDQSASGSTKGFDFNVLTLSSDPDKRQPHLFYADPLTMPANCLSRYGRQVALLQDYRLWEFAVLVRLASKSESIVFARAGAYFARICSNCPFGRR
;
A
#
# COMPACT_ATOMS: atom_id res chain seq x y z
N MET A 1 12.99 -15.72 10.58
CA MET A 1 11.65 -15.17 10.87
C MET A 1 10.56 -16.20 10.60
N ILE A 2 10.34 -16.66 9.36
CA ILE A 2 9.26 -17.64 9.06
C ILE A 2 9.35 -18.94 9.86
N VAL A 3 10.54 -19.52 10.01
CA VAL A 3 10.74 -20.73 10.84
C VAL A 3 10.29 -20.49 12.29
N ALA A 4 10.66 -19.34 12.86
CA ALA A 4 10.27 -18.99 14.22
C ALA A 4 8.75 -18.73 14.33
N ALA A 5 8.15 -18.08 13.33
CA ALA A 5 6.70 -17.87 13.28
C ALA A 5 5.92 -19.19 13.21
N ARG A 6 6.37 -20.14 12.37
CA ARG A 6 5.83 -21.50 12.33
C ARG A 6 5.95 -22.22 13.67
N GLN A 7 7.10 -22.11 14.34
CA GLN A 7 7.32 -22.74 15.65
C GLN A 7 6.43 -22.13 16.75
N MET A 8 6.21 -20.81 16.75
CA MET A 8 5.43 -20.12 17.78
C MET A 8 3.93 -20.19 17.55
N HIS A 9 3.47 -20.25 16.29
CA HIS A 9 2.07 -20.08 15.94
C HIS A 9 1.47 -21.26 15.16
N GLY A 10 2.30 -22.19 14.67
CA GLY A 10 1.85 -23.33 13.86
C GLY A 10 1.35 -22.93 12.46
N GLU A 11 0.71 -23.88 11.78
CA GLU A 11 0.00 -23.72 10.51
C GLU A 11 -1.45 -24.19 10.69
N GLY A 12 -2.37 -23.68 9.87
CA GLY A 12 -3.79 -24.04 9.91
C GLY A 12 -4.60 -23.36 8.83
N ASP A 13 -5.92 -23.63 8.80
CA ASP A 13 -6.82 -23.07 7.78
C ASP A 13 -6.90 -21.52 7.83
N ASP A 14 -6.57 -20.93 8.98
CA ASP A 14 -6.57 -19.48 9.23
C ASP A 14 -5.18 -18.83 9.14
N ARG A 15 -4.10 -19.62 8.96
CA ARG A 15 -2.72 -19.10 8.87
C ARG A 15 -1.78 -19.99 8.07
N CYS A 16 -1.08 -19.36 7.14
CA CYS A 16 -0.01 -19.95 6.36
C CYS A 16 1.21 -19.03 6.37
N TRP A 17 2.40 -19.61 6.18
CA TRP A 17 3.65 -18.86 6.13
C TRP A 17 4.38 -19.13 4.84
N HIS A 18 4.69 -18.08 4.09
CA HIS A 18 5.32 -18.18 2.77
C HIS A 18 6.63 -17.40 2.74
N LEU A 19 7.66 -18.02 2.16
CA LEU A 19 8.90 -17.33 1.84
C LEU A 19 8.80 -16.82 0.40
N GLY A 20 8.86 -15.51 0.22
CA GLY A 20 8.78 -14.89 -1.10
C GLY A 20 8.94 -13.39 -1.01
N ALA A 21 9.14 -12.76 -2.17
CA ALA A 21 9.15 -11.31 -2.31
C ALA A 21 7.73 -10.73 -2.46
N ALA A 22 6.74 -11.55 -2.81
CA ALA A 22 5.35 -11.14 -3.01
C ALA A 22 4.38 -12.14 -2.36
N ALA A 23 3.15 -11.69 -2.14
CA ALA A 23 2.07 -12.55 -1.69
C ALA A 23 1.80 -13.64 -2.76
N PRO A 24 1.66 -14.92 -2.35
CA PRO A 24 1.45 -16.02 -3.30
C PRO A 24 0.07 -15.97 -3.96
N GLU A 25 -0.91 -15.34 -3.30
CA GLU A 25 -2.29 -15.22 -3.73
C GLU A 25 -2.81 -13.82 -3.43
N ALA A 26 -3.86 -13.40 -4.14
CA ALA A 26 -4.52 -12.14 -3.87
C ALA A 26 -5.22 -12.18 -2.51
N CYS A 27 -5.11 -11.08 -1.75
CA CYS A 27 -5.74 -10.93 -0.45
C CYS A 27 -6.72 -9.75 -0.44
N ASP A 28 -7.59 -9.70 0.55
CA ASP A 28 -8.46 -8.55 0.75
C ASP A 28 -7.64 -7.31 1.13
N CYS A 29 -6.76 -7.47 2.11
CA CYS A 29 -5.92 -6.40 2.63
C CYS A 29 -4.47 -6.88 2.82
N GLY A 30 -3.51 -6.15 2.25
CA GLY A 30 -2.08 -6.35 2.49
C GLY A 30 -1.56 -5.46 3.62
N LEU A 31 -0.67 -5.99 4.46
CA LEU A 31 0.00 -5.25 5.54
C LEU A 31 1.51 -5.41 5.45
N ALA A 32 2.22 -4.29 5.32
CA ALA A 32 3.68 -4.22 5.31
C ALA A 32 4.18 -3.48 6.57
N SER A 33 4.34 -4.21 7.68
CA SER A 33 4.76 -3.63 8.95
C SER A 33 6.27 -3.75 9.21
N GLY A 34 6.97 -2.62 9.31
CA GLY A 34 8.38 -2.53 9.73
C GLY A 34 9.40 -3.03 8.71
N ILE A 35 8.96 -3.46 7.52
CA ILE A 35 9.83 -4.03 6.48
C ILE A 35 10.54 -2.97 5.61
N LEU A 36 10.11 -1.71 5.71
CA LEU A 36 10.59 -0.59 4.87
C LEU A 36 11.67 0.27 5.56
N ASN A 37 12.04 -0.06 6.81
CA ASN A 37 12.84 0.84 7.65
C ASN A 37 14.37 0.69 7.46
N VAL A 38 14.90 -0.49 7.12
CA VAL A 38 16.34 -0.78 7.22
C VAL A 38 16.99 -0.92 5.84
N ARG A 39 17.85 0.02 5.45
CA ARG A 39 18.44 0.09 4.10
C ARG A 39 19.52 -0.96 3.81
N ARG A 40 20.07 -1.62 4.83
CA ARG A 40 21.11 -2.66 4.72
C ARG A 40 22.32 -2.31 3.83
N GLY A 41 22.69 -1.03 3.76
CA GLY A 41 23.83 -0.56 2.95
C GLY A 41 23.51 -0.27 1.48
N THR A 42 22.25 -0.44 1.06
CA THR A 42 21.77 0.03 -0.24
C THR A 42 21.84 1.55 -0.32
N ASP A 43 22.21 2.08 -1.49
CA ASP A 43 22.23 3.52 -1.72
C ASP A 43 20.80 4.12 -1.61
N PRO A 44 20.68 5.43 -1.34
CA PRO A 44 19.37 6.06 -1.14
C PRO A 44 18.40 5.88 -2.31
N ALA A 45 18.86 5.96 -3.56
CA ALA A 45 17.99 5.88 -4.72
C ALA A 45 17.53 4.43 -4.95
N GLY A 46 18.44 3.46 -4.82
CA GLY A 46 18.11 2.04 -4.86
C GLY A 46 17.10 1.64 -3.78
N TRP A 47 17.24 2.21 -2.57
CA TRP A 47 16.28 1.95 -1.50
C TRP A 47 14.89 2.55 -1.76
N VAL A 48 14.83 3.77 -2.30
CA VAL A 48 13.54 4.38 -2.70
C VAL A 48 12.85 3.50 -3.74
N GLY A 49 13.60 2.99 -4.74
CA GLY A 49 13.06 2.05 -5.72
C GLY A 49 12.48 0.78 -5.09
N TYR A 50 13.18 0.20 -4.10
CA TYR A 50 12.67 -0.95 -3.35
C TYR A 50 11.39 -0.64 -2.57
N VAL A 51 11.31 0.54 -1.93
CA VAL A 51 10.11 0.98 -1.23
C VAL A 51 8.94 1.11 -2.20
N ASP A 52 9.15 1.77 -3.33
CA ASP A 52 8.13 1.94 -4.37
C ASP A 52 7.64 0.59 -4.92
N GLU A 53 8.57 -0.34 -5.19
CA GLU A 53 8.24 -1.69 -5.67
C GLU A 53 7.44 -2.48 -4.63
N THR A 54 7.82 -2.39 -3.36
CA THR A 54 7.12 -3.09 -2.27
C THR A 54 5.69 -2.57 -2.10
N ILE A 55 5.50 -1.25 -2.23
CA ILE A 55 4.17 -0.63 -2.18
C ILE A 55 3.34 -1.06 -3.41
N ASP A 56 3.92 -1.11 -4.60
CA ASP A 56 3.24 -1.61 -5.81
C ASP A 56 2.84 -3.09 -5.68
N GLN A 57 3.71 -3.94 -5.12
CA GLN A 57 3.41 -5.34 -4.85
C GLN A 57 2.23 -5.45 -3.87
N SER A 58 2.22 -4.64 -2.80
CA SER A 58 1.11 -4.59 -1.84
C SER A 58 -0.20 -4.17 -2.50
N ALA A 59 -0.16 -3.16 -3.38
CA ALA A 59 -1.32 -2.70 -4.12
C ALA A 59 -1.84 -3.76 -5.11
N SER A 60 -0.94 -4.41 -5.86
CA SER A 60 -1.31 -5.40 -6.88
C SER A 60 -1.86 -6.70 -6.28
N GLY A 61 -1.33 -7.11 -5.12
CA GLY A 61 -1.76 -8.29 -4.37
C GLY A 61 -3.01 -8.09 -3.51
N SER A 62 -3.57 -6.87 -3.47
CA SER A 62 -4.73 -6.55 -2.63
C SER A 62 -5.98 -6.22 -3.45
N THR A 63 -7.15 -6.56 -2.92
CA THR A 63 -8.44 -6.29 -3.59
C THR A 63 -9.22 -5.13 -2.95
N LYS A 64 -9.10 -4.92 -1.63
CA LYS A 64 -9.82 -3.87 -0.89
C LYS A 64 -8.91 -2.74 -0.41
N GLY A 65 -7.65 -3.02 -0.14
CA GLY A 65 -6.71 -2.00 0.33
C GLY A 65 -5.40 -2.59 0.82
N PHE A 66 -4.48 -1.73 1.20
CA PHE A 66 -3.24 -2.13 1.85
C PHE A 66 -2.76 -1.03 2.77
N ASP A 67 -1.87 -1.37 3.69
CA ASP A 67 -1.20 -0.43 4.56
C ASP A 67 0.28 -0.77 4.76
N PHE A 68 1.02 0.25 5.16
CA PHE A 68 2.43 0.16 5.47
C PHE A 68 2.84 1.26 6.44
N ASN A 69 3.88 1.03 7.24
CA ASN A 69 4.52 2.06 8.04
C ASN A 69 5.94 2.35 7.57
N VAL A 70 6.36 3.60 7.79
CA VAL A 70 7.71 4.10 7.52
C VAL A 70 8.10 5.08 8.62
N LEU A 71 9.39 5.10 8.97
CA LEU A 71 9.90 6.12 9.88
C LEU A 71 9.70 7.51 9.28
N THR A 72 9.44 8.49 10.13
CA THR A 72 9.03 9.83 9.68
C THR A 72 10.19 10.82 9.63
N LEU A 73 10.26 11.65 8.59
CA LEU A 73 11.12 12.84 8.57
C LEU A 73 10.62 13.97 9.49
N SER A 74 9.50 13.79 10.19
CA SER A 74 9.10 14.67 11.30
C SER A 74 9.71 14.25 12.65
N SER A 75 10.49 13.17 12.70
CA SER A 75 11.25 12.77 13.90
C SER A 75 12.36 13.77 14.24
N ASP A 76 12.81 13.83 15.49
CA ASP A 76 13.96 14.66 15.85
C ASP A 76 15.24 14.17 15.12
N PRO A 77 16.04 15.06 14.50
CA PRO A 77 17.20 14.66 13.70
C PRO A 77 18.26 13.83 14.45
N ASP A 78 18.45 14.07 15.75
CA ASP A 78 19.38 13.35 16.62
C ASP A 78 18.95 11.90 16.89
N LYS A 79 17.70 11.58 16.62
CA LYS A 79 17.11 10.24 16.80
C LYS A 79 17.13 9.44 15.49
N ARG A 80 17.56 10.07 14.40
CA ARG A 80 17.63 9.42 13.08
C ARG A 80 18.95 8.69 12.90
N GLN A 81 18.87 7.49 12.34
CA GLN A 81 20.06 6.65 12.13
C GLN A 81 20.43 6.56 10.64
N PRO A 82 21.72 6.70 10.27
CA PRO A 82 22.13 6.71 8.86
C PRO A 82 21.83 5.45 8.05
N HIS A 83 21.56 4.31 8.69
CA HIS A 83 21.21 3.06 8.01
C HIS A 83 19.70 2.82 7.90
N LEU A 84 18.88 3.72 8.47
CA LEU A 84 17.43 3.66 8.42
C LEU A 84 16.87 4.59 7.34
N PHE A 85 15.69 4.26 6.83
CA PHE A 85 14.95 5.04 5.86
C PHE A 85 13.86 5.85 6.54
N TYR A 86 13.77 7.13 6.19
CA TYR A 86 12.77 8.06 6.71
C TYR A 86 12.05 8.70 5.52
N ALA A 87 10.73 8.73 5.57
CA ALA A 87 9.88 9.31 4.56
C ALA A 87 9.26 10.64 5.04
N ASP A 88 9.00 11.54 4.09
CA ASP A 88 8.24 12.75 4.36
C ASP A 88 6.74 12.40 4.51
N PRO A 89 6.09 12.71 5.65
CA PRO A 89 4.67 12.45 5.85
C PRO A 89 3.75 13.24 4.90
N LEU A 90 4.25 14.25 4.18
CA LEU A 90 3.47 14.94 3.16
C LEU A 90 3.58 14.27 1.79
N THR A 91 4.80 13.98 1.36
CA THR A 91 5.07 13.41 0.03
C THR A 91 4.60 11.96 -0.09
N MET A 92 4.76 11.13 0.94
CA MET A 92 4.41 9.70 0.86
C MET A 92 2.89 9.46 0.61
N PRO A 93 1.96 10.07 1.37
CA PRO A 93 0.53 9.96 1.06
C PRO A 93 0.16 10.60 -0.29
N ALA A 94 0.82 11.69 -0.69
CA ALA A 94 0.58 12.32 -1.98
C ALA A 94 0.95 11.39 -3.15
N ASN A 95 2.07 10.68 -3.05
CA ASN A 95 2.48 9.66 -4.02
C ASN A 95 1.45 8.52 -4.09
N CYS A 96 0.95 8.07 -2.93
CA CYS A 96 -0.09 7.04 -2.88
C CYS A 96 -1.40 7.49 -3.52
N LEU A 97 -1.82 8.74 -3.26
CA LEU A 97 -3.01 9.34 -3.86
C LEU A 97 -2.91 9.37 -5.39
N SER A 98 -1.72 9.70 -5.92
CA SER A 98 -1.47 9.77 -7.36
C SER A 98 -1.47 8.39 -8.04
N ARG A 99 -1.06 7.32 -7.33
CA ARG A 99 -0.85 5.99 -7.93
C ARG A 99 -2.02 5.04 -7.72
N TYR A 100 -2.65 5.06 -6.55
CA TYR A 100 -3.55 3.98 -6.12
C TYR A 100 -5.00 4.42 -5.89
N GLY A 101 -5.28 5.73 -5.94
CA GLY A 101 -6.64 6.25 -5.86
C GLY A 101 -6.85 7.27 -4.75
N ARG A 102 -8.10 7.65 -4.53
CA ARG A 102 -8.45 8.87 -3.76
C ARG A 102 -8.62 8.66 -2.26
N GLN A 103 -8.48 7.43 -1.77
CA GLN A 103 -8.77 7.08 -0.37
C GLN A 103 -7.47 6.67 0.31
N VAL A 104 -6.75 7.68 0.80
CA VAL A 104 -5.50 7.53 1.54
C VAL A 104 -5.64 8.21 2.89
N ALA A 105 -5.27 7.51 3.97
CA ALA A 105 -5.20 8.07 5.31
C ALA A 105 -3.77 7.97 5.84
N LEU A 106 -3.32 9.00 6.56
CA LEU A 106 -2.08 8.99 7.32
C LEU A 106 -2.40 8.91 8.80
N LEU A 107 -1.75 7.96 9.49
CA LEU A 107 -1.79 7.84 10.95
C LEU A 107 -0.38 8.04 11.49
N GLN A 108 -0.16 9.21 12.11
CA GLN A 108 1.11 9.52 12.75
C GLN A 108 1.17 8.83 14.12
N ASP A 109 2.16 7.98 14.35
CA ASP A 109 2.49 7.46 15.67
C ASP A 109 3.86 7.97 16.10
N TYR A 110 3.84 9.12 16.78
CA TYR A 110 5.07 9.75 17.24
C TYR A 110 5.80 8.93 18.31
N ARG A 111 5.13 8.03 19.04
CA ARG A 111 5.81 7.17 20.04
C ARG A 111 6.78 6.20 19.38
N LEU A 112 6.45 5.75 18.17
CA LEU A 112 7.25 4.82 17.37
C LEU A 112 8.07 5.54 16.28
N TRP A 113 8.00 6.87 16.22
CA TRP A 113 8.81 7.70 15.30
C TRP A 113 8.49 7.39 13.82
N GLU A 114 7.26 6.96 13.56
CA GLU A 114 6.78 6.50 12.26
C GLU A 114 5.36 6.99 11.97
N PHE A 115 4.94 6.83 10.72
CA PHE A 115 3.53 6.91 10.35
C PHE A 115 3.13 5.71 9.52
N ALA A 116 1.85 5.37 9.63
CA ALA A 116 1.20 4.42 8.74
C ALA A 116 0.45 5.17 7.64
N VAL A 117 0.51 4.63 6.42
CA VAL A 117 -0.32 5.03 5.29
C VAL A 117 -1.28 3.90 4.99
N LEU A 118 -2.58 4.22 4.98
CA LEU A 118 -3.64 3.27 4.66
C LEU A 118 -4.25 3.67 3.34
N VAL A 119 -4.27 2.76 2.38
CA VAL A 119 -4.81 2.97 1.04
C VAL A 119 -6.00 2.05 0.83
N ARG A 120 -7.18 2.63 0.58
CA ARG A 120 -8.35 1.86 0.16
C ARG A 120 -8.42 1.85 -1.35
N LEU A 121 -8.42 0.65 -1.92
CA LEU A 121 -8.59 0.44 -3.34
C LEU A 121 -10.08 0.48 -3.66
N ALA A 122 -10.45 1.17 -4.75
CA ALA A 122 -11.80 1.01 -5.29
C ALA A 122 -11.97 -0.46 -5.67
N SER A 123 -13.18 -1.02 -5.47
CA SER A 123 -13.46 -2.35 -6.01
C SER A 123 -13.07 -2.35 -7.48
N LYS A 124 -12.34 -3.38 -7.93
CA LYS A 124 -12.10 -3.66 -9.35
C LYS A 124 -13.42 -4.09 -10.04
N SER A 125 -14.48 -3.32 -9.84
CA SER A 125 -15.75 -3.43 -10.55
C SER A 125 -15.64 -2.53 -11.76
N GLU A 126 -15.44 -3.18 -12.92
CA GLU A 126 -15.53 -2.67 -14.29
C GLU A 126 -15.13 -1.21 -14.50
N SER A 127 -14.00 -1.02 -15.17
CA SER A 127 -13.56 0.21 -15.81
C SER A 127 -14.75 1.02 -16.37
N ILE A 128 -15.22 2.02 -15.61
CA ILE A 128 -16.15 3.00 -16.14
C ILE A 128 -15.33 3.86 -17.10
N VAL A 129 -15.44 3.57 -18.39
CA VAL A 129 -14.94 4.43 -19.46
C VAL A 129 -15.78 5.70 -19.44
N PHE A 130 -15.30 6.73 -18.76
CA PHE A 130 -15.84 8.08 -18.90
C PHE A 130 -15.35 8.67 -20.23
N ALA A 131 -16.14 8.52 -21.28
CA ALA A 131 -15.95 9.34 -22.48
C ALA A 131 -16.32 10.79 -22.16
N ARG A 132 -15.36 11.72 -22.32
CA ARG A 132 -15.61 13.16 -22.24
C ARG A 132 -16.46 13.59 -23.44
N ALA A 133 -17.74 13.86 -23.22
CA ALA A 133 -18.55 14.72 -24.07
C ALA A 133 -19.12 15.84 -23.19
N GLY A 134 -19.13 17.07 -23.71
CA GLY A 134 -19.42 18.29 -22.96
C GLY A 134 -20.69 18.23 -22.12
N ALA A 135 -20.58 18.78 -20.91
CA ALA A 135 -21.64 19.35 -20.06
C ALA A 135 -22.89 18.52 -19.70
N TYR A 136 -22.95 17.20 -19.93
CA TYR A 136 -24.03 16.36 -19.39
C TYR A 136 -23.53 14.96 -19.00
N PHE A 137 -23.74 14.57 -17.74
CA PHE A 137 -23.45 13.21 -17.27
C PHE A 137 -24.61 12.28 -17.65
N ALA A 138 -24.39 11.41 -18.64
CA ALA A 138 -25.28 10.29 -18.91
C ALA A 138 -24.66 8.99 -18.37
N ARG A 139 -25.42 8.29 -17.51
CA ARG A 139 -25.07 6.94 -17.06
C ARG A 139 -25.42 5.95 -18.17
N ILE A 140 -24.43 5.52 -18.95
CA ILE A 140 -24.63 4.38 -19.85
C ILE A 140 -24.37 3.11 -19.03
N CYS A 141 -25.43 2.50 -18.52
CA CYS A 141 -25.36 1.12 -18.06
C CYS A 141 -25.39 0.20 -19.28
N SER A 142 -24.37 -0.66 -19.42
CA SER A 142 -24.25 -1.70 -20.45
C SER A 142 -25.41 -2.74 -20.43
N ASN A 143 -26.26 -2.71 -19.40
CA ASN A 143 -27.43 -3.58 -19.22
C ASN A 143 -28.74 -2.83 -18.89
N CYS A 144 -28.95 -1.63 -19.44
CA CYS A 144 -30.22 -0.92 -19.24
C CYS A 144 -31.36 -1.55 -20.08
N PRO A 145 -32.46 -2.06 -19.48
CA PRO A 145 -33.53 -2.74 -20.22
C PRO A 145 -34.45 -1.81 -21.03
N PHE A 146 -34.28 -0.49 -20.91
CA PHE A 146 -35.21 0.51 -21.47
C PHE A 146 -34.80 1.09 -22.84
N GLY A 147 -33.84 0.50 -23.54
CA GLY A 147 -33.28 1.00 -24.80
C GLY A 147 -33.85 0.39 -26.09
N ARG A 148 -35.14 0.01 -26.14
CA ARG A 148 -35.82 -0.28 -27.42
C ARG A 148 -37.12 0.50 -27.53
N ARG A 149 -37.05 1.69 -28.11
CA ARG A 149 -38.00 2.24 -29.08
C ARG A 149 -37.27 3.19 -30.02
#